data_AF-A0A536M4E8-F1
#
_entry.id   AF-A0A536M4E8-F1
#
_cell.length_a   1.000
_cell.length_b   1.000
_cell.length_c   1.000
_cell.angle_alpha   90.00
_cell.angle_beta   90.00
_cell.angle_gamma   90.00
#
_symmetry.space_group_name_H-M   'P 1'
#
loop_
_entity.id
_entity.type
_entity.pdbx_description
1 polymer ?
#
loop_
_entity_poly.entity_id
_entity_poly.type
_entity_poly.pdbx_seq_one_letter_code
_entity_poly.pdbx_strand_id
1 'polypeptide(L)'
;MIHDQRGAGRSLLRYDLLMVAVLALAPSVAPLPARAAAPPVHAAAAGTGGGAWTTYHHDNAHTGYDPLAPAAVPGAIAATPGWTQPTLDGEIYAEPLIFNGAVYVATLNNTVYALSQSDGSVLWSNHLGTPQATGWICGNVAPMG
;
A
#
# COMPACT_ATOMS: atom_id res chain seq x y z
N MET A 1 79.30 -52.83 -44.62
CA MET A 1 79.46 -51.41 -44.22
C MET A 1 78.56 -51.25 -42.99
N ILE A 2 79.03 -51.21 -41.74
CA ILE A 2 80.04 -50.28 -41.16
C ILE A 2 79.56 -48.84 -41.44
N HIS A 3 78.94 -48.14 -40.50
CA HIS A 3 79.57 -47.63 -39.28
C HIS A 3 78.73 -47.71 -37.98
N ASP A 4 79.42 -47.43 -36.86
CA ASP A 4 79.02 -47.57 -35.46
C ASP A 4 79.67 -46.44 -34.61
N GLN A 5 79.29 -46.31 -33.33
CA GLN A 5 79.87 -45.51 -32.23
C GLN A 5 79.43 -44.03 -32.01
N ARG A 6 78.27 -43.88 -31.34
CA ARG A 6 78.04 -43.14 -30.06
C ARG A 6 78.42 -41.65 -29.87
N GLY A 7 77.49 -40.92 -29.24
CA GLY A 7 77.71 -39.68 -28.45
C GLY A 7 76.37 -39.03 -28.02
N ALA A 8 75.72 -39.44 -26.92
CA ALA A 8 75.90 -38.91 -25.55
C ALA A 8 75.87 -37.36 -25.43
N GLY A 9 74.80 -36.75 -24.86
CA GLY A 9 74.70 -35.27 -24.85
C GLY A 9 73.56 -34.55 -24.11
N ARG A 10 73.04 -35.07 -23.00
CA ARG A 10 72.40 -34.31 -21.87
C ARG A 10 71.54 -33.05 -22.16
N SER A 11 70.23 -33.21 -21.93
CA SER A 11 69.44 -32.42 -20.94
C SER A 11 68.80 -31.07 -21.31
N LEU A 12 67.74 -30.80 -20.53
CA LEU A 12 67.04 -29.55 -20.19
C LEU A 12 65.81 -29.13 -21.02
N LEU A 13 64.68 -29.21 -20.31
CA LEU A 13 63.37 -28.61 -20.56
C LEU A 13 63.48 -27.15 -21.03
N ARG A 14 62.58 -26.77 -21.94
CA ARG A 14 62.11 -25.39 -22.13
C ARG A 14 60.57 -25.44 -22.13
N TYR A 15 59.97 -25.50 -20.94
CA TYR A 15 59.30 -24.34 -20.34
C TYR A 15 58.18 -23.79 -21.22
N ASP A 16 57.02 -24.42 -21.12
CA ASP A 16 55.74 -23.81 -21.45
C ASP A 16 55.54 -22.57 -20.55
N LEU A 17 55.55 -21.38 -21.14
CA LEU A 17 55.28 -20.15 -20.41
C LEU A 17 53.98 -19.52 -20.88
N LEU A 18 52.95 -19.77 -20.07
CA LEU A 18 51.63 -19.12 -20.01
C LEU A 18 51.42 -17.87 -20.86
N MET A 19 50.39 -17.90 -21.71
CA MET A 19 49.72 -16.67 -22.14
C MET A 19 49.13 -15.95 -20.91
N VAL A 20 49.63 -14.74 -20.63
CA VAL A 20 49.01 -13.84 -19.66
C VAL A 20 47.75 -13.25 -20.30
N ALA A 21 46.59 -13.78 -19.93
CA ALA A 21 45.32 -13.20 -20.28
C ALA A 21 45.13 -11.88 -19.51
N VAL A 22 45.19 -10.75 -20.23
CA VAL A 22 44.88 -9.43 -19.66
C VAL A 22 43.36 -9.33 -19.47
N LEU A 23 42.90 -9.61 -18.25
CA LEU A 23 41.50 -9.46 -17.88
C LEU A 23 41.16 -7.96 -17.74
N ALA A 24 40.53 -7.38 -18.76
CA ALA A 24 40.11 -5.99 -18.72
C ALA A 24 38.98 -5.81 -17.68
N LEU A 25 39.29 -5.13 -16.57
CA LEU A 25 38.29 -4.74 -15.57
C LEU A 25 37.43 -3.60 -16.13
N ALA A 26 36.29 -3.94 -16.74
CA ALA A 26 35.26 -2.96 -17.05
C ALA A 26 34.58 -2.51 -15.73
N PRO A 27 34.40 -1.21 -15.47
CA PRO A 27 33.61 -0.77 -14.33
C PRO A 27 32.13 -1.08 -14.57
N SER A 28 31.60 -2.06 -13.84
CA SER A 28 30.16 -2.34 -13.81
C SER A 28 29.42 -1.16 -13.21
N VAL A 29 28.86 -0.30 -14.09
CA VAL A 29 27.86 0.68 -13.69
C VAL A 29 26.60 -0.09 -13.30
N ALA A 30 26.38 -0.27 -11.99
CA ALA A 30 25.15 -0.83 -11.49
C ALA A 30 23.98 0.10 -11.88
N PRO A 31 22.92 -0.41 -12.53
CA PRO A 31 21.75 0.42 -12.79
C PRO A 31 21.13 0.85 -11.45
N LEU A 32 20.82 2.14 -11.33
CA LEU A 32 20.07 2.65 -10.19
C LEU A 32 18.75 1.88 -10.10
N PRO A 33 18.25 1.55 -8.89
CA PRO A 33 16.94 0.95 -8.75
C PRO A 33 15.91 1.91 -9.35
N ALA A 34 15.24 1.47 -10.41
CA ALA A 34 14.15 2.21 -10.99
C ALA A 34 13.10 2.44 -9.90
N ARG A 35 12.92 3.70 -9.50
CA ARG A 35 11.90 4.07 -8.52
C ARG A 35 10.56 3.61 -9.08
N ALA A 36 9.95 2.63 -8.42
CA ALA A 36 8.61 2.18 -8.76
C ALA A 36 7.72 3.43 -8.88
N ALA A 37 7.06 3.58 -10.03
CA ALA A 37 6.10 4.65 -10.20
C ALA A 37 5.08 4.50 -9.07
N ALA A 38 4.83 5.58 -8.33
CA ALA A 38 3.72 5.59 -7.38
C ALA A 38 2.45 5.21 -8.17
N PRO A 39 1.51 4.46 -7.56
CA PRO A 39 0.20 4.30 -8.17
C PRO A 39 -0.36 5.70 -8.49
N PRO A 40 -1.17 5.84 -9.55
CA PRO A 40 -1.75 7.14 -9.87
C PRO A 40 -2.44 7.66 -8.62
N VAL A 41 -1.87 8.71 -8.04
CA VAL A 41 -2.57 9.51 -7.04
C VAL A 41 -3.72 10.12 -7.82
N HIS A 42 -4.89 9.49 -7.74
CA HIS A 42 -6.14 10.14 -8.08
C HIS A 42 -6.11 11.44 -7.30
N ALA A 43 -5.89 12.55 -8.01
CA ALA A 43 -5.88 13.85 -7.39
C ALA A 43 -7.24 13.98 -6.73
N ALA A 44 -7.27 13.98 -5.39
CA ALA A 44 -8.50 14.09 -4.64
C ALA A 44 -9.20 15.34 -5.18
N ALA A 45 -10.31 15.13 -5.87
CA ALA A 45 -11.08 16.23 -6.45
C ALA A 45 -11.37 17.17 -5.27
N ALA A 46 -10.89 18.41 -5.36
CA ALA A 46 -10.90 19.32 -4.22
C ALA A 46 -12.35 19.55 -3.79
N GLY A 47 -12.78 18.81 -2.77
CA GLY A 47 -14.16 18.74 -2.30
C GLY A 47 -14.52 20.01 -1.57
N THR A 48 -14.84 21.07 -2.32
CA THR A 48 -15.36 22.31 -1.76
C THR A 48 -16.75 22.06 -1.16
N GLY A 49 -16.85 22.08 0.17
CA GLY A 49 -18.09 22.39 0.87
C GLY A 49 -18.88 21.24 1.50
N GLY A 50 -18.39 20.00 1.47
CA GLY A 50 -18.87 18.97 2.40
C GLY A 50 -18.20 19.16 3.76
N GLY A 51 -18.98 19.40 4.83
CA GLY A 51 -18.45 19.64 6.18
C GLY A 51 -17.43 18.59 6.61
N ALA A 52 -16.28 19.03 7.12
CA ALA A 52 -15.24 18.13 7.58
C ALA A 52 -15.61 17.54 8.95
N TRP A 53 -15.49 16.22 9.09
CA TRP A 53 -15.79 15.46 10.30
C TRP A 53 -14.56 14.61 10.64
N THR A 54 -13.54 15.25 11.20
CA THR A 54 -12.20 14.67 11.36
C THR A 54 -11.99 13.92 12.68
N THR A 55 -12.98 13.95 13.56
CA THR A 55 -12.93 13.40 14.91
C THR A 55 -14.26 12.70 15.20
N TYR A 56 -14.23 11.67 16.05
CA TYR A 56 -15.43 11.04 16.58
C TYR A 56 -16.36 12.11 17.19
N HIS A 57 -17.65 12.09 16.86
CA HIS A 57 -18.61 13.13 17.26
C HIS A 57 -18.18 14.58 16.90
N HIS A 58 -17.60 14.77 15.70
CA HIS A 58 -17.23 16.04 15.05
C HIS A 58 -16.08 16.85 15.70
N ASP A 59 -16.09 17.03 17.01
CA ASP A 59 -15.17 17.92 17.73
C ASP A 59 -14.54 17.28 18.98
N ASN A 60 -13.53 17.93 19.57
CA ASN A 60 -12.79 17.42 20.74
C ASN A 60 -13.60 17.39 22.05
N ALA A 61 -14.80 17.99 22.09
CA ALA A 61 -15.76 17.84 23.18
C ALA A 61 -16.78 16.73 22.90
N HIS A 62 -16.68 16.06 21.75
CA HIS A 62 -17.52 14.96 21.29
C HIS A 62 -19.02 15.30 21.28
N THR A 63 -19.37 16.52 20.85
CA THR A 63 -20.77 16.99 20.91
C THR A 63 -21.69 16.32 19.90
N GLY A 64 -21.16 15.85 18.77
CA GLY A 64 -21.95 15.33 17.64
C GLY A 64 -22.77 16.41 16.92
N TYR A 65 -22.48 17.68 17.14
CA TYR A 65 -23.21 18.81 16.55
C TYR A 65 -22.62 19.21 15.19
N ASP A 66 -23.43 19.11 14.14
CA ASP A 66 -23.13 19.67 12.81
C ASP A 66 -23.60 21.14 12.72
N PRO A 67 -22.70 22.14 12.65
CA PRO A 67 -23.06 23.54 12.47
C PRO A 67 -23.50 23.90 11.04
N LEU A 68 -23.30 23.00 10.07
CA LEU A 68 -23.66 23.17 8.66
C LEU A 68 -24.93 22.40 8.27
N ALA A 69 -25.47 21.57 9.18
CA ALA A 69 -26.71 20.86 8.96
C ALA A 69 -27.86 21.83 8.63
N PRO A 70 -28.67 21.55 7.58
CA PRO A 70 -29.88 22.31 7.31
C PRO A 70 -30.80 22.32 8.53
N ALA A 71 -31.40 23.48 8.83
CA ALA A 71 -32.36 23.59 9.92
C ALA A 71 -33.49 22.55 9.74
N ALA A 72 -33.72 21.73 10.77
CA ALA A 72 -34.70 20.65 10.72
C ALA A 72 -36.11 21.22 10.54
N VAL A 73 -36.65 21.14 9.32
CA VAL A 73 -38.02 21.54 9.02
C VAL A 73 -38.97 20.42 9.46
N PRO A 74 -39.98 20.69 10.31
CA PRO A 74 -40.95 19.68 10.73
C PRO A 74 -41.62 19.01 9.52
N GLY A 75 -41.52 17.69 9.43
CA GLY A 75 -42.03 16.89 8.31
C GLY A 75 -41.06 16.68 7.13
N ALA A 76 -39.87 17.30 7.13
CA ALA A 76 -38.89 17.17 6.03
C ALA A 76 -37.87 16.02 6.21
N ILE A 77 -38.13 15.09 7.15
CA ILE A 77 -37.29 13.90 7.40
C ILE A 77 -37.51 12.81 6.33
N ALA A 78 -37.17 13.16 5.08
CA ALA A 78 -37.18 12.29 3.92
C ALA A 78 -35.78 12.26 3.27
N ALA A 79 -34.78 11.81 4.04
CA ALA A 79 -33.44 11.58 3.51
C ALA A 79 -33.45 10.34 2.59
N THR A 80 -33.15 10.53 1.31
CA THR A 80 -32.86 9.44 0.37
C THR A 80 -31.35 9.17 0.33
N PRO A 81 -30.89 7.92 0.17
CA PRO A 81 -29.47 7.63 0.01
C PRO A 81 -28.86 8.40 -1.17
N GLY A 82 -27.75 9.10 -0.95
CA GLY A 82 -26.98 9.74 -2.02
C GLY A 82 -26.18 8.73 -2.85
N TRP A 83 -25.55 7.78 -2.16
CA TRP A 83 -24.90 6.59 -2.73
C TRP A 83 -24.85 5.48 -1.67
N THR A 84 -24.52 4.25 -2.10
CA THR A 84 -24.29 3.09 -1.23
C THR A 84 -23.03 2.37 -1.71
N GLN A 85 -22.14 1.99 -0.78
CA GLN A 85 -20.96 1.18 -1.07
C GLN A 85 -21.11 -0.23 -0.45
N PRO A 86 -21.56 -1.24 -1.22
CA PRO A 86 -21.90 -2.55 -0.67
C PRO A 86 -20.74 -3.57 -0.64
N THR A 87 -19.52 -3.21 -1.06
CA THR A 87 -18.42 -4.19 -1.23
C THR A 87 -17.23 -4.01 -0.27
N LEU A 88 -17.43 -3.33 0.87
CA LEU A 88 -16.42 -3.28 1.94
C LEU A 88 -16.33 -4.62 2.68
N ASP A 89 -15.17 -4.94 3.23
CA ASP A 89 -14.92 -6.21 3.91
C ASP A 89 -15.32 -6.18 5.40
N GLY A 90 -15.99 -7.22 5.89
CA GLY A 90 -16.37 -7.30 7.30
C GLY A 90 -17.31 -6.18 7.78
N GLU A 91 -17.43 -6.04 9.11
CA GLU A 91 -18.38 -5.10 9.72
C GLU A 91 -17.75 -3.73 9.98
N ILE A 92 -18.58 -2.69 10.01
CA ILE A 92 -18.18 -1.31 10.28
C ILE A 92 -18.84 -0.88 11.60
N TYR A 93 -18.04 -0.83 12.66
CA TYR A 93 -18.47 -0.36 13.98
C TYR A 93 -17.97 1.06 14.30
N ALA A 94 -16.92 1.53 13.60
CA ALA A 94 -16.38 2.87 13.76
C ALA A 94 -17.24 3.90 13.00
N GLU A 95 -17.36 5.09 13.58
CA GLU A 95 -17.91 6.26 12.88
C GLU A 95 -16.99 6.63 11.70
N PRO A 96 -17.50 6.74 10.46
CA PRO A 96 -16.71 7.20 9.33
C PRO A 96 -16.27 8.66 9.51
N LEU A 97 -15.01 8.95 9.15
CA LEU A 97 -14.49 10.32 9.16
C LEU A 97 -14.59 10.95 7.78
N ILE A 98 -14.78 12.27 7.70
CA ILE A 98 -14.93 13.01 6.44
C ILE A 98 -13.85 14.08 6.37
N PHE A 99 -13.01 14.04 5.33
CA PHE A 99 -12.02 15.09 5.08
C PHE A 99 -11.67 15.21 3.60
N ASN A 100 -11.58 16.44 3.10
CA ASN A 100 -11.08 16.77 1.76
C ASN A 100 -11.70 15.94 0.61
N GLY A 101 -13.03 15.80 0.60
CA GLY A 101 -13.76 15.06 -0.44
C GLY A 101 -13.70 13.52 -0.31
N ALA A 102 -13.13 13.00 0.77
CA ALA A 102 -13.07 11.56 1.06
C ALA A 102 -13.80 11.20 2.37
N VAL A 103 -14.43 10.02 2.37
CA VAL A 103 -15.00 9.35 3.54
C VAL A 103 -14.09 8.19 3.92
N TYR A 104 -13.56 8.21 5.14
CA TYR A 104 -12.63 7.21 5.67
C TYR A 104 -13.39 6.21 6.52
N VAL A 105 -13.28 4.93 6.17
CA VAL A 105 -14.01 3.83 6.81
C VAL A 105 -13.01 2.78 7.29
N ALA A 106 -13.12 2.34 8.54
CA ALA A 106 -12.33 1.23 9.08
C ALA A 106 -13.26 0.04 9.36
N THR A 107 -12.84 -1.15 8.93
CA THR A 107 -13.60 -2.39 9.08
C THR A 107 -13.00 -3.31 10.14
N LEU A 108 -13.81 -4.22 10.70
CA LEU A 108 -13.31 -5.26 11.60
C LEU A 108 -12.44 -6.31 10.89
N ASN A 109 -12.36 -6.30 9.56
CA ASN A 109 -11.34 -7.03 8.81
C ASN A 109 -9.97 -6.30 8.76
N ASN A 110 -9.76 -5.29 9.62
CA ASN A 110 -8.55 -4.46 9.70
C ASN A 110 -8.20 -3.71 8.40
N THR A 111 -9.18 -3.49 7.52
CA THR A 111 -8.99 -2.72 6.29
C THR A 111 -9.50 -1.30 6.50
N VAL A 112 -8.68 -0.31 6.12
CA VAL A 112 -9.08 1.10 6.04
C VAL A 112 -9.29 1.44 4.58
N TYR A 113 -10.44 2.02 4.28
CA TYR A 113 -10.82 2.53 2.97
C TYR A 113 -10.89 4.06 2.99
N ALA A 114 -10.54 4.68 1.88
CA ALA A 114 -11.03 6.01 1.53
C ALA A 114 -11.99 5.90 0.36
N LEU A 115 -13.20 6.41 0.54
CA LEU A 115 -14.25 6.47 -0.47
C LEU A 115 -14.39 7.91 -0.98
N SER A 116 -14.72 8.06 -2.26
CA SER A 116 -15.13 9.34 -2.82
C SER A 116 -16.42 9.81 -2.16
N GLN A 117 -16.44 11.03 -1.62
CA GLN A 117 -17.63 11.58 -0.96
C GLN A 117 -18.80 11.79 -1.95
N SER A 118 -18.53 11.95 -3.25
CA SER A 118 -19.55 12.22 -4.26
C SER A 118 -20.34 10.99 -4.71
N ASP A 119 -19.72 9.80 -4.73
CA ASP A 119 -20.30 8.59 -5.34
C ASP A 119 -20.01 7.28 -4.58
N GLY A 120 -19.23 7.32 -3.49
CA GLY A 120 -18.88 6.13 -2.70
C GLY A 120 -17.84 5.21 -3.34
N SER A 121 -17.27 5.57 -4.49
CA SER A 121 -16.23 4.76 -5.14
C SER A 121 -14.96 4.67 -4.27
N VAL A 122 -14.31 3.50 -4.26
CA VAL A 122 -13.07 3.30 -3.49
C VAL A 122 -11.92 4.04 -4.17
N LEU A 123 -11.38 5.07 -3.49
CA LEU A 123 -10.20 5.81 -3.93
C LEU A 123 -8.92 5.01 -3.63
N TRP A 124 -8.87 4.39 -2.45
CA TRP A 124 -7.84 3.44 -2.04
C TRP A 124 -8.34 2.57 -0.87
N SER A 125 -7.67 1.45 -0.65
CA SER A 125 -7.79 0.64 0.57
C SER A 125 -6.40 0.21 1.08
N ASN A 126 -6.28 -0.01 2.38
CA ASN A 126 -5.07 -0.50 3.04
C ASN A 126 -5.47 -1.53 4.12
N HIS A 127 -5.02 -2.76 3.98
CA HIS A 127 -5.19 -3.80 5.01
C HIS A 127 -4.03 -3.72 6.01
N LEU A 128 -4.36 -3.49 7.29
CA LEU A 128 -3.37 -3.14 8.32
C LEU A 128 -2.82 -4.34 9.10
N GLY A 129 -3.40 -5.54 8.93
CA GLY A 129 -2.91 -6.78 9.51
C GLY A 129 -4.03 -7.73 9.94
N THR A 130 -3.67 -8.90 10.48
CA THR A 130 -4.62 -9.96 10.84
C THR A 130 -5.72 -9.47 11.81
N PRO A 131 -7.01 -9.64 11.48
CA PRO A 131 -8.12 -9.34 12.39
C PRO A 131 -8.06 -10.11 13.71
N GLN A 132 -8.56 -9.51 14.78
CA GLN A 132 -8.77 -10.22 16.03
C GLN A 132 -10.06 -11.05 15.94
N ALA A 133 -9.96 -12.39 15.88
CA ALA A 133 -11.13 -13.24 15.73
C ALA A 133 -11.92 -13.47 17.05
N THR A 134 -11.29 -13.33 18.21
CA THR A 134 -11.86 -13.72 19.51
C THR A 134 -11.38 -12.82 20.66
N GLY A 135 -11.87 -13.04 21.90
CA GLY A 135 -11.43 -12.29 23.08
C GLY A 135 -12.10 -10.93 23.26
N TRP A 136 -13.17 -10.65 22.49
CA TRP A 136 -13.98 -9.44 22.61
C TRP A 136 -14.73 -9.42 23.94
N ILE A 137 -14.48 -8.39 24.77
CA ILE A 137 -15.08 -8.24 26.11
C ILE A 137 -16.42 -7.48 26.06
N CYS A 138 -16.75 -6.88 24.91
CA CYS A 138 -17.99 -6.16 24.66
C CYS A 138 -19.08 -7.15 24.23
N GLY A 139 -19.91 -7.62 25.17
CA GLY A 139 -20.86 -8.73 24.95
C GLY A 139 -22.00 -8.52 23.93
N ASN A 140 -22.04 -7.37 23.25
CA ASN A 140 -22.92 -7.08 22.12
C ASN A 140 -22.17 -6.93 20.77
N VAL A 141 -20.83 -6.99 20.79
CA VAL A 141 -19.99 -7.04 19.60
C VAL A 141 -19.62 -8.49 19.37
N ALA A 142 -20.43 -9.18 18.57
CA ALA A 142 -20.15 -10.52 18.07
C ALA A 142 -19.75 -10.40 16.60
N PRO A 143 -18.45 -10.27 16.27
CA PRO A 143 -17.97 -10.05 14.89
C PRO A 143 -17.92 -11.34 14.07
N MET A 144 -18.82 -12.26 14.40
CA MET A 144 -18.98 -13.59 13.82
C MET A 144 -20.49 -13.81 13.73
N GLY A 145 -21.06 -13.56 12.54
CA GLY A 145 -22.40 -14.04 12.18
C GLY A 145 -22.46 -15.56 12.07
#